data_AF-A0A1G9BYZ7-F1
#
_entry.id   AF-A0A1G9BYZ7-F1
#
_cell.length_a   1.000
_cell.length_b   1.000
_cell.length_c   1.000
_cell.angle_alpha   90.00
_cell.angle_beta   90.00
_cell.angle_gamma   90.00
#
_symmetry.space_group_name_H-M   'P 1'
#
loop_
_entity.id
_entity.type
_entity.pdbx_description
1 polymer ?
#
loop_
_entity_poly.entity_id
_entity_poly.type
_entity_poly.pdbx_seq_one_letter_code
_entity_poly.pdbx_strand_id
1 'polypeptide(L)'
;MVQLGCRLRHVLQEGFLMSIIQQPTLFDIDFLEKLDVQEKYQEILSPLEWGKVLALFEKESRVGPPVKLNYQALLRSLMVRIHENIPTQKALIARLKSDLRLKLSVGFLYSDPIPSEATYSRVMSILADNLSVLETMNDQLLQLIHNEFAIFEENVALDATAVD
;
A
#
# COMPACT_ATOMS: atom_id res chain seq x y z
N MET A 1 28.13 33.95 59.26
CA MET A 1 27.95 33.78 57.80
C MET A 1 27.28 32.44 57.57
N VAL A 2 26.06 32.50 57.04
CA VAL A 2 25.23 31.49 56.36
C VAL A 2 25.48 30.01 56.64
N GLN A 3 24.45 29.44 57.27
CA GLN A 3 24.11 28.03 57.42
C GLN A 3 23.32 27.60 56.16
N LEU A 4 23.75 26.52 55.50
CA LEU A 4 22.99 25.73 54.50
C LEU A 4 23.84 24.45 54.30
N GLY A 5 23.36 23.23 54.40
CA GLY A 5 22.04 22.65 54.62
C GLY A 5 22.23 21.13 54.63
N CYS A 6 21.37 20.45 55.38
CA CYS A 6 21.31 19.01 55.58
C CYS A 6 21.69 18.15 54.37
N ARG A 7 22.61 17.19 54.56
CA ARG A 7 22.76 16.01 53.70
C ARG A 7 22.53 14.77 54.56
N LEU A 8 21.31 14.23 54.55
CA LEU A 8 20.99 12.97 55.23
C LEU A 8 19.81 12.25 54.56
N ARG A 9 19.98 10.93 54.43
CA ARG A 9 19.10 9.86 53.89
C ARG A 9 19.13 9.74 52.36
N HIS A 10 19.67 8.66 51.74
CA HIS A 10 19.32 7.23 51.81
C HIS A 10 17.87 6.98 51.38
N VAL A 11 17.61 5.89 50.60
CA VAL A 11 16.29 5.42 50.05
C VAL A 11 16.09 6.03 48.63
N LEU A 12 16.03 5.34 47.47
CA LEU A 12 15.54 4.03 46.98
C LEU A 12 16.27 3.69 45.66
N GLN A 13 16.61 2.44 45.37
CA GLN A 13 15.97 1.67 44.29
C GLN A 13 15.42 2.54 43.14
N GLU A 14 16.30 2.91 42.20
CA GLU A 14 15.87 3.21 40.84
C GLU A 14 15.66 1.86 40.15
N GLY A 15 14.51 1.52 39.59
CA GLY A 15 13.54 2.40 38.98
C GLY A 15 13.20 1.77 37.65
N PHE A 16 12.37 0.73 37.72
CA PHE A 16 11.73 0.03 36.63
C PHE A 16 11.12 1.01 35.61
N LEU A 17 11.64 1.06 34.37
CA LEU A 17 10.88 0.86 33.13
C LEU A 17 11.74 1.10 31.89
N MET A 18 11.76 0.08 31.03
CA MET A 18 12.03 0.18 29.60
C MET A 18 11.28 1.39 29.01
N SER A 19 12.00 2.39 28.51
CA SER A 19 11.46 3.23 27.44
C SER A 19 11.86 2.57 26.12
N ILE A 20 11.18 1.48 25.76
CA ILE A 20 11.13 1.10 24.34
C ILE A 20 10.36 2.25 23.70
N ILE A 21 11.09 3.12 22.99
CA ILE A 21 10.48 4.19 22.20
C ILE A 21 9.76 3.47 21.06
N GLN A 22 8.47 3.19 21.26
CA GLN A 22 7.58 2.78 20.18
C GLN A 22 7.45 4.02 19.29
N GLN A 23 8.20 4.08 18.20
CA GLN A 23 7.83 5.00 17.12
C GLN A 23 6.45 4.53 16.66
N PRO A 24 5.38 5.34 16.82
CA PRO A 24 4.13 5.00 16.18
C PRO A 24 4.45 4.99 14.69
N THR A 25 4.29 3.82 14.05
CA THR A 25 4.21 3.76 12.59
C THR A 25 3.16 4.78 12.18
N LEU A 26 3.37 5.46 11.04
CA LEU A 26 2.50 6.56 10.59
C LEU A 26 1.01 6.16 10.61
N PHE A 27 0.71 4.86 10.47
CA PHE A 27 -0.54 4.23 10.90
C PHE A 27 -0.30 2.81 11.48
N ASP A 28 -1.12 2.41 12.47
CA ASP A 28 -1.21 1.03 12.98
C ASP A 28 -2.15 0.20 12.08
N ILE A 29 -1.95 -1.11 11.91
CA ILE A 29 -2.83 -1.95 11.05
C ILE A 29 -4.27 -1.88 11.57
N ASP A 30 -4.44 -1.94 12.88
CA ASP A 30 -5.72 -1.78 13.58
C ASP A 30 -6.36 -0.39 13.34
N PHE A 31 -5.56 0.63 13.06
CA PHE A 31 -6.04 1.96 12.71
C PHE A 31 -6.49 2.01 11.24
N LEU A 32 -5.73 1.40 10.32
CA LEU A 32 -6.10 1.28 8.90
C LEU A 32 -7.41 0.52 8.70
N GLU A 33 -7.76 -0.41 9.58
CA GLU A 33 -9.05 -1.11 9.55
C GLU A 33 -10.23 -0.26 10.00
N LYS A 34 -9.99 0.81 10.78
CA LYS A 34 -11.01 1.73 11.30
C LYS A 34 -11.27 2.93 10.39
N LEU A 35 -10.40 3.17 9.40
CA LEU A 35 -10.55 4.25 8.42
C LEU A 35 -11.73 4.00 7.48
N ASP A 36 -12.29 5.07 6.91
CA ASP A 36 -13.24 4.91 5.81
C ASP A 36 -12.54 4.22 4.63
N VAL A 37 -13.31 3.41 3.89
CA VAL A 37 -12.80 2.54 2.82
C VAL A 37 -12.01 3.33 1.78
N GLN A 38 -12.35 4.62 1.57
CA GLN A 38 -11.60 5.49 0.67
C GLN A 38 -10.21 5.84 1.18
N GLU A 39 -10.09 6.28 2.42
CA GLU A 39 -8.83 6.68 3.03
C GLU A 39 -7.88 5.48 3.14
N LYS A 40 -8.40 4.31 3.52
CA LYS A 40 -7.61 3.08 3.63
C LYS A 40 -6.84 2.75 2.35
N TYR A 41 -7.50 2.72 1.20
CA TYR A 41 -6.83 2.35 -0.05
C TYR A 41 -5.94 3.46 -0.60
N GLN A 42 -6.27 4.72 -0.32
CA GLN A 42 -5.36 5.81 -0.67
C GLN A 42 -4.05 5.68 0.10
N GLU A 43 -4.10 5.44 1.41
CA GLU A 43 -2.91 5.25 2.23
C GLU A 43 -2.09 4.03 1.78
N ILE A 44 -2.73 2.85 1.62
CA ILE A 44 -2.05 1.61 1.21
C ILE A 44 -1.36 1.74 -0.16
N LEU A 45 -1.98 2.46 -1.10
CA LEU A 45 -1.50 2.55 -2.48
C LEU A 45 -0.68 3.83 -2.74
N SER A 46 -0.56 4.72 -1.76
CA SER A 46 0.17 5.98 -1.85
C SER A 46 1.68 5.82 -2.09
N PRO A 47 2.38 4.83 -1.49
CA PRO A 47 3.84 4.71 -1.67
C PRO A 47 4.24 4.14 -3.04
N LEU A 48 3.27 3.64 -3.81
CA LEU A 48 3.52 2.98 -5.08
C LEU A 48 3.65 3.99 -6.22
N GLU A 49 4.81 4.00 -6.86
CA GLU A 49 5.07 4.80 -8.07
C GLU A 49 4.51 4.13 -9.33
N TRP A 50 3.29 4.51 -9.70
CA TRP A 50 2.53 3.90 -10.81
C TRP A 50 3.09 4.21 -12.21
N GLY A 51 3.91 5.25 -12.36
CA GLY A 51 4.28 5.81 -13.68
C GLY A 51 4.90 4.78 -14.63
N LYS A 52 5.84 3.96 -14.15
CA LYS A 52 6.52 2.95 -14.99
C LYS A 52 5.58 1.83 -15.44
N VAL A 53 4.66 1.41 -14.57
CA VAL A 53 3.68 0.37 -14.89
C VAL A 53 2.62 0.92 -15.85
N LEU A 54 2.19 2.17 -15.65
CA LEU A 54 1.23 2.82 -16.55
C LEU A 54 1.79 3.03 -17.96
N ALA A 55 3.10 3.28 -18.09
CA ALA A 55 3.77 3.40 -19.37
C ALA A 55 3.64 2.14 -20.26
N LEU A 56 3.45 0.95 -19.66
CA LEU A 56 3.21 -0.30 -20.40
C LEU A 56 1.88 -0.31 -21.17
N PHE A 57 0.93 0.54 -20.76
CA PHE A 57 -0.40 0.64 -21.37
C PHE A 57 -0.56 1.89 -22.22
N GLU A 58 0.49 2.71 -22.32
CA GLU A 58 0.52 3.85 -23.22
C GLU A 58 0.57 3.37 -24.67
N LYS A 59 -0.14 4.10 -25.52
CA LYS A 59 -0.21 3.76 -26.93
C LYS A 59 1.04 4.27 -27.63
N GLU A 60 1.76 3.39 -28.32
CA GLU A 60 2.94 3.75 -29.11
C GLU A 60 2.63 4.76 -30.24
N SER A 61 1.40 4.72 -30.75
CA SER A 61 0.95 5.55 -31.86
C SER A 61 0.00 6.67 -31.42
N ARG A 62 0.32 7.90 -31.82
CA ARG A 62 -0.54 9.08 -31.62
C ARG A 62 -1.82 9.08 -32.46
N VAL A 63 -1.97 8.16 -33.42
CA VAL A 63 -3.09 8.14 -34.37
C VAL A 63 -4.14 7.10 -33.97
N GLY A 64 -5.42 7.51 -33.91
CA GLY A 64 -6.58 6.68 -33.58
C GLY A 64 -7.31 7.13 -32.31
N PRO A 65 -8.40 6.47 -31.92
CA PRO A 65 -9.21 6.89 -30.78
C PRO A 65 -8.38 6.92 -29.48
N PRO A 66 -8.64 7.90 -28.59
CA PRO A 66 -7.95 7.97 -27.30
C PRO A 66 -8.27 6.73 -26.48
N VAL A 67 -7.30 6.31 -25.67
CA VAL A 67 -7.52 5.22 -24.71
C VAL A 67 -8.54 5.71 -23.68
N LYS A 68 -9.71 5.07 -23.66
CA LYS A 68 -10.82 5.44 -22.77
C LYS A 68 -10.74 4.79 -21.38
N LEU A 69 -9.76 3.90 -21.16
CA LEU A 69 -9.67 3.11 -19.95
C LEU A 69 -8.75 3.80 -18.94
N ASN A 70 -9.26 3.95 -17.71
CA ASN A 70 -8.47 4.36 -16.57
C ASN A 70 -7.64 3.16 -16.08
N TYR A 71 -6.45 2.96 -16.65
CA TYR A 71 -5.57 1.85 -16.28
C TYR A 71 -5.08 1.95 -14.84
N GLN A 72 -4.90 3.17 -14.30
CA GLN A 72 -4.49 3.33 -12.91
C GLN A 72 -5.54 2.78 -11.96
N ALA A 73 -6.81 3.13 -12.15
CA ALA A 73 -7.90 2.58 -11.33
C ALA A 73 -8.06 1.06 -11.48
N LEU A 74 -7.77 0.52 -12.67
CA LEU A 74 -7.78 -0.92 -12.93
C LEU A 74 -6.63 -1.66 -12.22
N LEU A 75 -5.41 -1.11 -12.24
CA LEU A 75 -4.28 -1.68 -11.51
C LEU A 75 -4.51 -1.61 -9.99
N ARG A 76 -5.05 -0.49 -9.50
CA ARG A 76 -5.42 -0.35 -8.10
C ARG A 76 -6.50 -1.36 -7.70
N SER A 77 -7.53 -1.58 -8.53
CA SER A 77 -8.55 -2.59 -8.22
C SER A 77 -8.01 -4.02 -8.23
N LEU A 78 -6.98 -4.32 -9.04
CA LEU A 78 -6.25 -5.59 -8.98
C LEU A 78 -5.51 -5.76 -7.65
N MET A 79 -4.88 -4.70 -7.13
CA MET A 79 -4.25 -4.74 -5.80
C MET A 79 -5.28 -4.94 -4.70
N VAL A 80 -6.41 -4.23 -4.76
CA VAL A 80 -7.51 -4.42 -3.80
C VAL A 80 -8.04 -5.85 -3.83
N ARG A 81 -8.12 -6.47 -5.02
CA ARG A 81 -8.50 -7.88 -5.14
C ARG A 81 -7.60 -8.79 -4.30
N ILE A 82 -6.29 -8.55 -4.35
CA ILE A 82 -5.29 -9.32 -3.60
C ILE A 82 -5.43 -9.02 -2.10
N HIS A 83 -5.48 -7.74 -1.74
CA HIS A 83 -5.62 -7.27 -0.35
C HIS A 83 -6.87 -7.83 0.35
N GLU A 84 -8.01 -7.85 -0.33
CA GLU A 84 -9.27 -8.36 0.22
C GLU A 84 -9.50 -9.86 -0.05
N ASN A 85 -8.50 -10.57 -0.59
CA ASN A 85 -8.61 -11.99 -0.94
C ASN A 85 -9.84 -12.33 -1.80
N ILE A 86 -10.19 -11.45 -2.74
CA ILE A 86 -11.32 -11.69 -3.66
C ILE A 86 -10.89 -12.78 -4.67
N PRO A 87 -11.61 -13.91 -4.74
CA PRO A 87 -11.09 -15.12 -5.39
C PRO A 87 -10.98 -15.00 -6.91
N THR A 88 -11.81 -14.19 -7.56
CA THR A 88 -11.87 -14.12 -9.03
C THR A 88 -12.03 -12.69 -9.54
N GLN A 89 -11.56 -12.43 -10.76
CA GLN A 89 -11.79 -11.16 -11.46
C GLN A 89 -13.28 -10.88 -11.63
N LYS A 90 -14.09 -11.91 -11.89
CA LYS A 90 -15.55 -11.81 -11.96
C LYS A 90 -16.16 -11.32 -10.64
N ALA A 91 -15.72 -11.86 -9.50
CA ALA A 91 -16.18 -11.43 -8.18
C ALA A 91 -15.79 -9.97 -7.90
N LEU A 92 -14.57 -9.56 -8.29
CA LEU A 92 -14.14 -8.16 -8.21
C LEU A 92 -15.04 -7.23 -9.03
N ILE A 93 -15.32 -7.60 -10.29
CA ILE A 93 -16.18 -6.80 -11.17
C ILE A 93 -17.60 -6.70 -10.61
N ALA A 94 -18.15 -7.78 -10.05
CA ALA A 94 -19.45 -7.76 -9.40
C ALA A 94 -19.45 -6.82 -8.18
N ARG A 95 -18.40 -6.88 -7.36
CA ARG A 95 -18.26 -6.02 -6.17
C ARG A 95 -18.10 -4.54 -6.55
N LEU A 96 -17.29 -4.21 -7.56
CA LEU A 96 -17.15 -2.84 -8.08
C LEU A 96 -18.47 -2.28 -8.63
N LYS A 97 -19.37 -3.14 -9.13
CA LYS A 97 -20.70 -2.72 -9.61
C LYS A 97 -21.67 -2.45 -8.47
N SER A 98 -21.60 -3.24 -7.39
CA SER A 98 -22.50 -3.11 -6.25
C SER A 98 -22.03 -2.06 -5.24
N ASP A 99 -20.72 -1.91 -5.07
CA ASP A 99 -20.10 -1.06 -4.05
C ASP A 99 -19.48 0.19 -4.69
N LEU A 100 -20.24 1.28 -4.63
CA LEU A 100 -19.79 2.58 -5.13
C LEU A 100 -18.58 3.13 -4.34
N ARG A 101 -18.47 2.83 -3.05
CA ARG A 101 -17.36 3.34 -2.22
C ARG A 101 -16.06 2.71 -2.69
N LEU A 102 -16.07 1.40 -2.89
CA LEU A 102 -14.94 0.66 -3.47
C LEU A 102 -14.59 1.18 -4.87
N LYS A 103 -15.59 1.43 -5.72
CA LYS A 103 -15.35 1.97 -7.08
C LYS A 103 -14.61 3.31 -7.03
N LEU A 104 -15.04 4.22 -6.16
CA LEU A 104 -14.43 5.54 -6.02
C LEU A 104 -13.06 5.49 -5.34
N SER A 105 -12.88 4.61 -4.34
CA SER A 105 -11.61 4.48 -3.60
C SER A 105 -10.46 4.03 -4.47
N VAL A 106 -10.70 3.12 -5.42
CA VAL A 106 -9.67 2.70 -6.38
C VAL A 106 -9.39 3.76 -7.45
N GLY A 107 -10.24 4.79 -7.57
CA GLY A 107 -10.04 5.93 -8.46
C GLY A 107 -10.85 5.90 -9.77
N PHE A 108 -11.86 5.04 -9.90
CA PHE A 108 -12.83 5.17 -11.00
C PHE A 108 -13.76 6.35 -10.73
N LEU A 109 -14.11 7.10 -11.77
CA LEU A 109 -15.15 8.12 -11.67
C LEU A 109 -16.54 7.47 -11.61
N TYR A 110 -17.52 8.21 -11.11
CA TYR A 110 -18.92 7.76 -11.10
C TYR A 110 -19.39 7.32 -12.49
N SER A 111 -19.07 8.11 -13.51
CA SER A 111 -19.40 7.87 -14.92
C SER A 111 -18.56 6.80 -15.62
N ASP A 112 -17.45 6.37 -15.02
CA ASP A 112 -16.56 5.42 -15.69
C ASP A 112 -17.23 4.05 -15.83
N PRO A 113 -17.20 3.44 -17.02
CA PRO A 113 -17.66 2.07 -17.18
C PRO A 113 -16.68 1.12 -16.49
N ILE A 114 -17.21 0.15 -15.75
CA ILE A 114 -16.37 -0.88 -15.12
C ILE A 114 -15.81 -1.79 -16.22
N PRO A 115 -14.49 -2.01 -16.29
CA PRO A 115 -13.87 -2.84 -17.31
C PRO A 115 -14.40 -4.29 -17.32
N SER A 116 -14.38 -4.91 -18.49
CA SER A 116 -14.76 -6.31 -18.66
C SER A 116 -13.71 -7.27 -18.11
N GLU A 117 -14.09 -8.53 -17.85
CA GLU A 117 -13.16 -9.59 -17.44
C GLU A 117 -12.05 -9.82 -18.48
N ALA A 118 -12.38 -9.74 -19.78
CA ALA A 118 -11.39 -9.81 -20.84
C ALA A 118 -10.37 -8.66 -20.78
N THR A 119 -10.78 -7.47 -20.33
CA THR A 119 -9.87 -6.33 -20.13
C THR A 119 -8.90 -6.61 -18.98
N TYR A 120 -9.40 -7.10 -17.85
CA TYR A 120 -8.54 -7.49 -16.73
C TYR A 120 -7.57 -8.61 -17.11
N SER A 121 -8.02 -9.61 -17.86
CA SER A 121 -7.17 -10.69 -18.36
C SER A 121 -6.05 -10.16 -19.26
N ARG A 122 -6.34 -9.25 -20.20
CA ARG A 122 -5.32 -8.62 -21.06
C ARG A 122 -4.30 -7.83 -20.24
N VAL A 123 -4.75 -7.06 -19.24
CA VAL A 123 -3.85 -6.33 -18.34
C VAL A 123 -2.93 -7.30 -17.59
N MET A 124 -3.48 -8.37 -17.02
CA MET A 124 -2.68 -9.39 -16.33
C MET A 124 -1.66 -10.05 -17.25
N SER A 125 -2.01 -10.34 -18.51
CA SER A 125 -1.06 -10.86 -19.50
C SER A 125 0.09 -9.89 -19.77
N ILE A 126 -0.21 -8.60 -20.00
CA ILE A 126 0.82 -7.57 -20.20
C ILE A 126 1.74 -7.47 -18.98
N LEU A 127 1.19 -7.51 -17.77
CA LEU A 127 1.98 -7.50 -16.54
C LEU A 127 2.87 -8.75 -16.41
N ALA A 128 2.35 -9.93 -16.74
CA ALA A 128 3.11 -11.18 -16.72
C ALA A 128 4.26 -11.18 -17.73
N ASP A 129 4.05 -10.60 -18.92
CA ASP A 129 5.08 -10.48 -19.95
C ASP A 129 6.17 -9.46 -19.59
N ASN A 130 5.89 -8.53 -18.67
CA ASN A 130 6.77 -7.42 -18.29
C ASN A 130 7.16 -7.47 -16.79
N LEU A 131 7.49 -8.67 -16.30
CA LEU A 131 7.77 -8.90 -14.87
C LEU A 131 8.91 -8.03 -14.33
N SER A 132 9.94 -7.75 -15.14
CA SER A 132 11.09 -6.92 -14.75
C SER A 132 10.71 -5.51 -14.30
N VAL A 133 9.63 -4.95 -14.84
CA VAL A 133 9.11 -3.62 -14.43
C VAL A 133 8.49 -3.69 -13.05
N LEU A 134 7.80 -4.79 -12.72
CA LEU A 134 7.22 -5.03 -11.40
C LEU A 134 8.29 -5.32 -10.35
N GLU A 135 9.31 -6.10 -10.70
CA GLU A 135 10.49 -6.34 -9.84
C GLU A 135 11.18 -5.03 -9.50
N THR A 136 11.42 -4.18 -10.50
CA THR A 136 12.00 -2.84 -10.28
C THR A 136 11.13 -1.99 -9.34
N MET A 137 9.80 -2.02 -9.52
CA MET A 137 8.88 -1.28 -8.64
C MET A 137 8.93 -1.81 -7.20
N ASN A 138 9.03 -3.13 -7.03
CA ASN A 138 9.17 -3.76 -5.73
C ASN A 138 10.50 -3.40 -5.05
N ASP A 139 11.61 -3.44 -5.80
CA ASP A 139 12.93 -3.06 -5.29
C ASP A 139 12.96 -1.59 -4.85
N GLN A 140 12.31 -0.70 -5.60
CA GLN A 140 12.17 0.70 -5.22
C GLN A 140 11.36 0.86 -3.93
N LEU A 141 10.27 0.11 -3.78
CA LEU A 141 9.47 0.13 -2.55
C LEU A 141 10.28 -0.39 -1.35
N LEU A 142 11.01 -1.48 -1.51
CA LEU A 142 11.88 -2.02 -0.46
C LEU A 142 12.99 -1.03 -0.09
N GLN A 143 13.58 -0.32 -1.06
CA GLN A 143 14.55 0.74 -0.78
C GLN A 143 13.93 1.92 -0.01
N LEU A 144 12.71 2.32 -0.34
CA LEU A 144 12.00 3.37 0.41
C LEU A 144 11.78 2.94 1.87
N ILE A 145 11.27 1.73 2.08
CA ILE A 145 11.07 1.16 3.42
C ILE A 145 12.40 1.09 4.18
N HIS A 146 13.48 0.67 3.50
CA HIS A 146 14.81 0.62 4.11
C HIS A 146 15.27 1.99 4.58
N ASN A 147 15.19 2.99 3.71
CA ASN A 147 15.71 4.32 3.97
C ASN A 147 14.92 5.04 5.07
N GLU A 148 13.62 4.75 5.19
CA GLU A 148 12.76 5.39 6.19
C GLU A 148 12.84 4.70 7.56
N PHE A 149 12.95 3.37 7.59
CA PHE A 149 12.81 2.61 8.84
C PHE A 149 14.04 1.78 9.25
N ALA A 150 15.09 1.75 8.41
CA ALA A 150 16.32 0.97 8.63
C ALA A 150 16.07 -0.54 8.91
N ILE A 151 14.97 -1.11 8.41
CA ILE A 151 14.51 -2.47 8.77
C ILE A 151 15.42 -3.59 8.24
N PHE A 152 16.07 -3.37 7.10
CA PHE A 152 16.87 -4.41 6.40
C PHE A 152 18.36 -4.41 6.75
N GLU A 153 18.77 -3.75 7.84
CA GLU A 153 20.18 -3.77 8.30
C GLU A 153 20.57 -5.09 8.98
N GLU A 154 19.59 -5.81 9.56
CA GLU A 154 19.76 -7.19 10.01
C GLU A 154 19.30 -8.15 8.89
N ASN A 155 19.84 -9.37 8.82
CA ASN A 155 19.44 -10.38 7.82
C ASN A 155 17.97 -10.81 8.04
N VAL A 156 17.04 -9.99 7.59
CA VAL A 156 15.59 -10.21 7.73
C VAL A 156 15.09 -10.88 6.45
N ALA A 157 14.65 -12.13 6.57
CA ALA A 157 13.89 -12.80 5.53
C ALA A 157 12.42 -12.35 5.61
N LEU A 158 11.93 -11.69 4.57
CA LEU A 158 10.51 -11.35 4.44
C LEU A 158 9.79 -12.51 3.73
N ASP A 159 8.95 -13.24 4.47
CA ASP A 159 8.06 -14.25 3.90
C ASP A 159 6.64 -13.69 3.80
N ALA A 160 6.21 -13.36 2.58
CA ALA A 160 4.86 -12.88 2.31
C ALA A 160 3.78 -13.97 2.46
N THR A 161 4.17 -15.25 2.59
CA THR A 161 3.26 -16.39 2.77
C THR A 161 3.02 -16.79 4.22
N ALA A 162 3.67 -16.13 5.19
CA ALA A 162 3.59 -16.49 6.61
C ALA A 162 2.43 -15.81 7.39
N VAL A 163 1.59 -15.01 6.73
CA VAL A 163 0.48 -14.30 7.38
C VAL A 163 -0.82 -15.07 7.14
N ASP A 164 -1.27 -15.78 8.19
CA ASP A 164 -2.61 -16.41 8.29
C ASP A 164 -3.70 -15.39 8.66
#